data_AF-A0A7C6UYY9-F1
#
_entry.id   AF-A0A7C6UYY9-F1
#
_cell.length_a   1.000
_cell.length_b   1.000
_cell.length_c   1.000
_cell.angle_alpha   90.00
_cell.angle_beta   90.00
_cell.angle_gamma   90.00
#
_symmetry.space_group_name_H-M   'P 1'
#
loop_
_entity.id
_entity.type
_entity.pdbx_description
1 polymer ?
#
loop_
_entity_poly.entity_id
_entity_poly.type
_entity_poly.pdbx_seq_one_letter_code
_entity_poly.pdbx_strand_id
1 'polypeptide(L)'
;MSSSFLFIWNYIPIYPYSNFTLWIVVVADKGLNCGDNIAYQIASGNGYIYSQSIRGADQEFKQYVLDQSGYRVNAEYKCKSRIYPREITFTDCNGKKQKVRIDQKQIVFFSQDYADKARYERYRTIAKAQRYLKTPSALTRSISYSAASYIKGIQINEDGEIVKTSTKLYLDEDKIREEEQYDGYYAIITSELDRSDCEIIEIYHNLWKIEETFKISKSELRTRPIYVSLEAHIEAHFLSCFVALLLIRILELRMNQVTLSKTSNQTPKFSAFEIIDSIRNYTCSSIGENFYNFHYIDDIIQSLGKIFEIDLSKKYRSRGEIKKIIAKAKK
;
A
#
# COMPACT_ATOMS: atom_id res chain seq x y z
N MET A 1 10.22 -4.66 -13.20
CA MET A 1 10.21 -3.21 -12.94
C MET A 1 9.20 -2.92 -11.85
N SER A 2 9.69 -2.63 -10.64
CA SER A 2 8.89 -2.16 -9.52
C SER A 2 8.54 -0.70 -9.77
N SER A 3 7.28 -0.41 -10.08
CA SER A 3 6.79 0.97 -10.20
C SER A 3 6.59 1.54 -8.80
N SER A 4 7.64 2.15 -8.24
CA SER A 4 7.52 2.98 -7.04
C SER A 4 6.92 4.31 -7.44
N PHE A 5 5.64 4.51 -7.17
CA PHE A 5 4.98 5.81 -7.33
C PHE A 5 4.85 6.48 -5.97
N LEU A 6 5.26 7.74 -5.90
CA LEU A 6 5.01 8.66 -4.79
C LEU A 6 3.50 8.99 -4.78
N PHE A 7 2.80 8.80 -3.67
CA PHE A 7 1.43 9.32 -3.55
C PHE A 7 1.24 10.14 -2.27
N ILE A 8 0.65 11.30 -2.48
CA ILE A 8 0.35 12.36 -1.53
C ILE A 8 -0.97 12.05 -0.82
N TRP A 9 -0.99 12.10 0.52
CA TRP A 9 -2.24 12.05 1.29
C TRP A 9 -2.69 13.47 1.62
N ASN A 10 -3.87 13.88 1.14
CA ASN A 10 -4.48 15.15 1.52
C ASN A 10 -5.20 14.99 2.86
N TYR A 11 -4.58 15.43 3.95
CA TYR A 11 -5.32 15.73 5.18
C TYR A 11 -5.79 17.19 5.04
N ILE A 12 -7.08 17.40 4.77
CA ILE A 12 -7.68 18.75 4.77
C ILE A 12 -8.33 18.96 6.14
N PRO A 13 -7.69 19.62 7.12
CA PRO A 13 -8.40 20.13 8.26
C PRO A 13 -9.32 21.26 7.78
N ILE A 14 -10.64 21.05 7.87
CA ILE A 14 -11.64 22.07 7.52
C ILE A 14 -11.73 23.05 8.69
N TYR A 15 -10.96 24.14 8.65
CA TYR A 15 -11.21 25.34 9.44
C TYR A 15 -11.16 26.58 8.53
N PRO A 16 -12.11 27.52 8.60
CA PRO A 16 -12.27 28.49 7.54
C PRO A 16 -11.37 29.73 7.75
N TYR A 17 -10.80 30.19 6.64
CA TYR A 17 -10.16 31.51 6.37
C TYR A 17 -8.74 31.79 6.92
N SER A 18 -7.73 31.63 6.05
CA SER A 18 -6.80 32.66 5.55
C SER A 18 -5.47 32.01 5.11
N ASN A 19 -5.02 32.29 3.87
CA ASN A 19 -3.74 31.83 3.27
C ASN A 19 -3.38 30.35 3.53
N PHE A 20 -4.11 29.42 2.91
CA PHE A 20 -3.82 27.99 3.01
C PHE A 20 -2.57 27.62 2.21
N THR A 21 -1.42 27.53 2.88
CA THR A 21 -0.42 26.54 2.51
C THR A 21 -0.98 25.19 2.93
N LEU A 22 -1.46 24.39 1.96
CA LEU A 22 -2.02 23.06 2.23
C LEU A 22 -0.91 22.17 2.80
N TRP A 23 -0.96 21.86 4.10
CA TRP A 23 -0.04 20.91 4.73
C TRP A 23 -0.41 19.49 4.32
N ILE A 24 0.39 18.91 3.43
CA ILE A 24 0.22 17.55 2.92
C ILE A 24 1.17 16.62 3.66
N VAL A 25 0.71 15.43 4.05
CA VAL A 25 1.60 14.38 4.60
C VAL A 25 1.75 13.27 3.57
N VAL A 26 2.98 13.05 3.09
CA VAL A 26 3.28 12.02 2.08
C VAL A 26 3.64 10.72 2.78
N VAL A 27 2.89 9.66 2.49
CA VAL A 27 3.09 8.33 3.10
C VAL A 27 3.68 7.38 2.06
N ALA A 28 4.77 6.68 2.38
CA ALA A 28 5.43 5.81 1.41
C ALA A 28 6.25 4.66 1.98
N ASP A 29 6.44 3.62 1.17
CA ASP A 29 7.29 2.48 1.48
C ASP A 29 8.80 2.80 1.46
N LYS A 30 9.59 1.92 2.06
CA LYS A 30 11.06 2.01 2.23
C LYS A 30 11.85 2.34 0.96
N GLY A 31 11.33 2.02 -0.22
CA GLY A 31 11.97 2.35 -1.49
C GLY A 31 11.98 3.85 -1.81
N LEU A 32 11.07 4.62 -1.19
CA LEU A 32 10.95 6.06 -1.33
C LEU A 32 11.60 6.83 -0.16
N ASN A 33 12.14 6.12 0.83
CA ASN A 33 12.88 6.69 1.93
C ASN A 33 14.33 6.98 1.51
N CYS A 34 14.53 8.10 0.82
CA CYS A 34 15.84 8.62 0.45
C CYS A 34 15.95 10.11 0.79
N GLY A 35 17.18 10.61 0.93
CA GLY A 35 17.43 12.01 1.28
C GLY A 35 16.87 13.00 0.25
N ASP A 36 16.89 12.66 -1.04
CA ASP A 36 16.29 13.49 -2.10
C ASP A 36 14.78 13.68 -1.90
N ASN A 37 14.05 12.60 -1.65
CA ASN A 37 12.60 12.66 -1.44
C ASN A 37 12.25 13.41 -0.16
N ILE A 38 12.99 13.19 0.93
CA ILE A 38 12.77 13.90 2.19
C ILE A 38 13.04 15.40 2.00
N ALA A 39 14.16 15.77 1.39
CA ALA A 39 14.50 17.16 1.10
C ALA A 39 13.43 17.82 0.23
N TYR A 40 12.91 17.12 -0.77
CA TYR A 40 11.83 17.59 -1.62
C TYR A 40 10.53 17.87 -0.83
N GLN A 41 10.12 16.97 0.08
CA GLN A 41 8.91 17.21 0.88
C GLN A 41 9.07 18.42 1.78
N ILE A 42 10.21 18.52 2.47
CA ILE A 42 10.51 19.64 3.37
C ILE A 42 10.52 20.96 2.58
N ALA A 43 11.19 21.00 1.43
CA ALA A 43 11.24 22.19 0.57
C ALA A 43 9.86 22.59 0.02
N SER A 44 8.95 21.62 -0.15
CA SER A 44 7.58 21.85 -0.62
C SER A 44 6.61 22.26 0.50
N GLY A 45 7.06 22.32 1.76
CA GLY A 45 6.19 22.58 2.91
C GLY A 45 5.26 21.42 3.26
N ASN A 46 5.66 20.19 2.91
CA ASN A 46 4.92 18.96 3.20
C ASN A 46 5.56 18.19 4.35
N GLY A 47 4.73 17.43 5.07
CA GLY A 47 5.17 16.36 5.96
C GLY A 47 5.40 15.04 5.23
N TYR A 48 6.04 14.08 5.92
CA TYR A 48 6.24 12.73 5.41
C TYR A 48 6.12 11.68 6.51
N ILE A 49 5.70 10.47 6.13
CA ILE A 49 5.71 9.25 6.93
C ILE A 49 6.24 8.12 6.04
N TYR A 50 7.49 7.71 6.23
CA TYR A 50 8.13 6.69 5.41
C TYR A 50 8.50 5.47 6.23
N SER A 51 8.35 4.27 5.66
CA SER A 51 8.99 3.11 6.28
C SER A 51 10.51 3.15 6.11
N GLN A 52 11.21 2.64 7.11
CA GLN A 52 12.67 2.59 7.17
C GLN A 52 13.12 1.13 7.18
N SER A 53 14.06 0.79 6.30
CA SER A 53 14.71 -0.53 6.36
C SER A 53 15.59 -0.60 7.61
N ILE A 54 15.31 -1.57 8.49
CA ILE A 54 16.13 -1.84 9.68
C ILE A 54 17.42 -2.58 9.28
N ARG A 55 17.31 -3.55 8.35
CA ARG A 55 18.44 -4.39 7.91
C ARG A 55 19.57 -3.57 7.26
N GLY A 56 19.20 -2.50 6.55
CA GLY A 56 20.15 -1.58 5.91
C GLY A 56 20.44 -0.32 6.71
N ALA A 57 19.98 -0.24 7.97
CA ALA A 57 20.25 0.92 8.82
C ALA A 57 21.64 0.83 9.48
N ASP A 58 22.06 1.95 10.07
CA ASP A 58 23.28 2.01 10.89
C ASP A 58 23.16 1.15 12.17
N GLN A 59 24.32 0.91 12.79
CA GLN A 59 24.41 0.06 13.98
C GLN A 59 23.66 0.66 15.18
N GLU A 60 23.61 1.97 15.30
CA GLU A 60 22.93 2.65 16.41
C GLU A 60 21.42 2.40 16.34
N PHE A 61 20.83 2.54 15.15
CA PHE A 61 19.41 2.28 14.95
C PHE A 61 19.08 0.80 15.11
N LYS A 62 19.94 -0.11 14.63
CA LYS A 62 19.78 -1.56 14.86
C LYS A 62 19.77 -1.89 16.35
N GLN A 63 20.70 -1.33 17.12
CA GLN A 63 20.73 -1.50 18.59
C GLN A 63 19.49 -0.91 19.25
N TYR A 64 19.07 0.28 18.83
CA TYR A 64 17.83 0.88 19.32
C TYR A 64 16.62 0.00 19.06
N VAL A 65 16.48 -0.61 17.88
CA VAL A 65 15.38 -1.54 17.58
C VAL A 65 15.38 -2.75 18.51
N LEU A 66 16.55 -3.37 18.71
CA LEU A 66 16.71 -4.61 19.47
C LEU A 66 16.65 -4.42 20.98
N ASP A 67 16.99 -3.23 21.48
CA ASP A 67 16.84 -2.90 22.90
C ASP A 67 15.37 -2.96 23.31
N GLN A 68 15.06 -3.83 24.28
CA GLN A 68 13.68 -4.02 24.75
C GLN A 68 13.20 -2.87 25.65
N SER A 69 14.11 -2.00 26.11
CA SER A 69 13.75 -0.84 26.91
C SER A 69 12.88 0.15 26.13
N GLY A 70 11.90 0.74 26.81
CA GLY A 70 11.02 1.78 26.25
C GLY A 70 9.87 1.29 25.37
N TYR A 71 9.76 -0.02 25.09
CA TYR A 71 8.59 -0.57 24.40
C TYR A 71 7.34 -0.52 25.27
N ARG A 72 6.28 0.08 24.74
CA ARG A 72 4.92 0.07 25.26
C ARG A 72 4.12 -1.01 24.56
N VAL A 73 3.47 -1.90 25.31
CA VAL A 73 2.69 -3.02 24.78
C VAL A 73 1.23 -2.64 24.72
N ASN A 74 0.62 -2.81 23.54
CA ASN A 74 -0.83 -2.79 23.33
C ASN A 74 -1.33 -4.21 23.02
N ALA A 75 -2.63 -4.39 22.78
CA ALA A 75 -3.23 -5.70 22.56
C ALA A 75 -2.64 -6.47 21.35
N GLU A 76 -2.18 -5.76 20.31
CA GLU A 76 -1.75 -6.36 19.03
C GLU A 76 -0.24 -6.25 18.75
N TYR A 77 0.42 -5.25 19.33
CA TYR A 77 1.83 -4.95 19.05
C TYR A 77 2.49 -4.22 20.22
N LYS A 78 3.82 -4.23 20.24
CA LYS A 78 4.61 -3.34 21.10
C LYS A 78 5.24 -2.24 20.25
N CYS A 79 5.32 -1.01 20.76
CA CYS A 79 5.93 0.11 20.06
C CYS A 79 6.78 1.00 20.97
N LYS A 80 7.78 1.66 20.39
CA LYS A 80 8.51 2.76 21.01
C LYS A 80 8.88 3.81 19.97
N SER A 81 9.19 5.01 20.44
CA SER A 81 9.60 6.08 19.56
C SER A 81 10.66 6.97 20.20
N ARG A 82 11.39 7.70 19.35
CA ARG A 82 12.33 8.76 19.73
C ARG A 82 12.36 9.84 18.66
N ILE A 83 12.58 11.09 19.05
CA ILE A 83 12.99 12.14 18.11
C ILE A 83 14.51 12.00 17.95
N TYR A 84 14.97 11.93 16.71
CA TYR A 84 16.38 11.69 16.42
C TYR A 84 16.87 12.61 15.29
N PRO A 85 17.94 13.39 15.52
CA PRO A 85 18.54 14.23 14.50
C PRO A 85 19.27 13.37 13.47
N ARG A 86 18.94 13.51 12.20
CA ARG A 86 19.60 12.80 11.09
C ARG A 86 20.15 13.77 10.08
N GLU A 87 21.38 13.53 9.65
CA GLU A 87 21.93 14.17 8.46
C GLU A 87 21.46 13.40 7.22
N ILE A 88 20.72 14.06 6.35
CA ILE A 88 20.34 13.52 5.05
C ILE A 88 21.21 14.14 3.96
N THR A 89 21.58 13.33 2.98
CA THR A 89 22.28 13.80 1.77
C THR A 89 21.27 13.86 0.63
N PHE A 90 21.22 14.98 -0.09
CA PHE A 90 20.35 15.17 -1.24
C PHE A 90 21.09 15.87 -2.38
N THR A 91 20.52 15.79 -3.59
CA THR A 91 21.05 16.39 -4.81
C THR A 91 20.32 17.70 -5.07
N ASP A 92 21.06 18.80 -5.17
CA ASP A 92 20.49 20.11 -5.47
C ASP A 92 20.14 20.27 -6.97
N CYS A 93 19.54 21.42 -7.34
CA CYS A 93 19.19 21.73 -8.72
C CYS A 93 20.39 21.81 -9.68
N ASN A 94 21.61 21.93 -9.15
CA ASN A 94 22.85 21.95 -9.92
C ASN A 94 23.51 20.56 -9.99
N GLY A 95 22.85 19.51 -9.50
CA GLY A 95 23.37 18.15 -9.48
C GLY A 95 24.42 17.90 -8.40
N LYS A 96 24.61 18.83 -7.45
CA LYS A 96 25.63 18.69 -6.39
C LYS A 96 25.00 18.08 -5.14
N LYS A 97 25.75 17.19 -4.49
CA LYS A 97 25.35 16.60 -3.21
C LYS A 97 25.50 17.62 -2.08
N GLN A 98 24.41 17.86 -1.37
CA GLN A 98 24.32 18.69 -0.19
C GLN A 98 23.90 17.85 1.01
N LYS A 99 24.16 18.36 2.21
CA LYS A 99 23.78 17.73 3.47
C LYS A 99 22.91 18.69 4.27
N VAL A 100 21.85 18.17 4.86
CA VAL A 100 21.02 18.93 5.81
C VAL A 100 20.71 18.06 7.01
N ARG A 101 20.77 18.66 8.19
CA ARG A 101 20.40 18.02 9.44
C ARG A 101 18.94 18.32 9.73
N ILE A 102 18.16 17.27 9.95
CA ILE A 102 16.72 17.34 10.23
C ILE A 102 16.38 16.49 11.45
N ASP A 103 15.44 16.96 12.25
CA ASP A 103 14.87 16.15 13.32
C ASP A 103 13.71 15.34 12.75
N GLN A 104 13.75 14.04 13.01
CA GLN A 104 12.71 13.12 12.59
C GLN A 104 12.32 12.24 13.75
N LYS A 105 11.03 11.92 13.85
CA LYS A 105 10.54 10.94 14.80
C LYS A 105 10.71 9.54 14.21
N GLN A 106 11.41 8.69 14.94
CA GLN A 106 11.57 7.26 14.64
C GLN A 106 10.57 6.49 15.49
N ILE A 107 9.73 5.69 14.85
CA ILE A 107 8.76 4.80 15.51
C ILE A 107 9.12 3.38 15.12
N VAL A 108 9.28 2.52 16.13
CA VAL A 108 9.55 1.10 15.94
C VAL A 108 8.43 0.33 16.60
N PHE A 109 7.82 -0.60 15.87
CA PHE A 109 6.84 -1.51 16.43
C PHE A 109 7.14 -2.95 16.05
N PHE A 110 6.65 -3.87 16.87
CA PHE A 110 6.79 -5.31 16.68
C PHE A 110 5.42 -5.99 16.82
N SER A 111 5.10 -6.88 15.90
CA SER A 111 3.96 -7.79 16.00
C SER A 111 4.36 -9.21 15.61
N GLN A 112 3.67 -10.19 16.20
CA GLN A 112 3.93 -11.60 15.94
C GLN A 112 3.56 -11.99 14.51
N ASP A 113 2.44 -11.48 13.98
CA ASP A 113 2.01 -11.74 12.60
C ASP A 113 3.06 -11.29 11.58
N TYR A 114 3.69 -10.12 11.81
CA TYR A 114 4.80 -9.66 10.99
C TYR A 114 6.05 -10.53 11.15
N ALA A 115 6.31 -11.05 12.35
CA ALA A 115 7.44 -11.96 12.57
C ALA A 115 7.27 -13.25 11.77
N ASP A 116 6.09 -13.84 11.80
CA ASP A 116 5.79 -15.08 11.09
C ASP A 116 5.85 -14.88 9.57
N LYS A 117 5.31 -13.76 9.07
CA LYS A 117 5.41 -13.40 7.66
C LYS A 117 6.86 -13.16 7.21
N ALA A 118 7.63 -12.37 7.96
CA ALA A 118 9.02 -12.08 7.63
C ALA A 118 9.89 -13.34 7.64
N ARG A 119 9.67 -14.21 8.63
CA ARG A 119 10.30 -15.52 8.74
C ARG A 119 9.98 -16.40 7.52
N TYR A 120 8.71 -16.50 7.14
CA TYR A 120 8.29 -17.25 5.95
C TYR A 120 8.95 -16.73 4.67
N GLU A 121 8.96 -15.41 4.46
CA GLU A 121 9.60 -14.78 3.29
C GLU A 121 11.11 -15.02 3.25
N ARG A 122 11.79 -14.94 4.41
CA ARG A 122 13.21 -15.27 4.53
C ARG A 122 13.46 -16.74 4.18
N TYR A 123 12.72 -17.67 4.77
CA TYR A 123 12.88 -19.11 4.46
C TYR A 123 12.66 -19.41 2.98
N ARG A 124 11.66 -18.79 2.35
CA ARG A 124 11.42 -18.93 0.91
C ARG A 124 12.63 -18.46 0.09
N THR A 125 13.27 -17.36 0.51
CA THR A 125 14.46 -16.81 -0.16
C THR A 125 15.69 -17.67 0.08
N ILE A 126 15.90 -18.19 1.30
CA ILE A 126 16.99 -19.12 1.64
C ILE A 126 16.84 -20.43 0.84
N ALA A 127 15.63 -21.00 0.78
CA ALA A 127 15.38 -22.21 -0.01
C ALA A 127 15.71 -21.99 -1.50
N LYS A 128 15.47 -20.79 -2.02
CA LYS A 128 15.85 -20.40 -3.38
C LYS A 128 17.38 -20.32 -3.53
N ALA A 129 18.08 -19.72 -2.57
CA ALA A 129 19.54 -19.67 -2.53
C ALA A 129 20.17 -21.08 -2.49
N GLN A 130 19.62 -21.98 -1.67
CA GLN A 130 20.05 -23.38 -1.61
C GLN A 130 19.88 -24.13 -2.94
N ARG A 131 18.79 -23.87 -3.68
CA ARG A 131 18.60 -24.43 -5.03
C ARG A 131 19.70 -23.97 -5.99
N TYR A 132 20.11 -22.71 -5.92
CA TYR A 132 21.20 -22.19 -6.74
C TYR A 132 22.56 -22.83 -6.41
N LEU A 133 22.82 -23.10 -5.12
CA LEU A 133 24.03 -23.81 -4.70
C LEU A 133 24.09 -25.26 -5.20
N LYS A 134 22.94 -25.95 -5.29
CA LYS A 134 22.86 -27.33 -5.83
C LYS A 134 23.01 -27.40 -7.35
N THR A 135 22.66 -26.33 -8.07
CA THR A 135 22.70 -26.29 -9.54
C THR A 135 23.42 -25.02 -10.02
N PRO A 136 24.77 -25.02 -10.06
CA PRO A 136 25.57 -23.86 -10.45
C PRO A 136 25.33 -23.37 -11.89
N SER A 137 24.82 -24.23 -12.79
CA SER A 137 24.44 -23.83 -14.16
C SER A 137 23.19 -22.94 -14.22
N ALA A 138 22.36 -22.94 -13.18
CA ALA A 138 21.22 -22.03 -13.04
C ALA A 138 21.63 -20.63 -12.54
N LEU A 139 22.87 -20.49 -12.04
CA LEU A 139 23.45 -19.25 -11.53
C LEU A 139 23.63 -18.20 -12.64
N THR A 140 23.92 -18.66 -13.86
CA THR A 140 24.20 -17.83 -15.05
C THR A 140 22.96 -17.12 -15.61
N ARG A 141 21.75 -17.52 -15.19
CA ARG A 141 20.49 -16.99 -15.73
C ARG A 141 19.76 -16.21 -14.64
N SER A 142 20.15 -14.94 -14.49
CA SER A 142 19.50 -13.93 -13.65
C SER A 142 19.13 -14.45 -12.25
N ILE A 143 20.10 -14.54 -11.34
CA ILE A 143 19.75 -14.72 -9.93
C ILE A 143 18.91 -13.52 -9.51
N SER A 144 17.79 -13.77 -8.83
CA SER A 144 17.11 -12.68 -8.13
C SER A 144 18.07 -12.12 -7.08
N TYR A 145 18.45 -10.84 -7.18
CA TYR A 145 19.39 -10.16 -6.28
C TYR A 145 19.18 -10.51 -4.78
N SER A 146 17.93 -10.68 -4.35
CA SER A 146 17.57 -11.11 -3.00
C SER A 146 18.16 -12.47 -2.58
N ALA A 147 18.07 -13.50 -3.43
CA ALA A 147 18.59 -14.83 -3.15
C ALA A 147 20.11 -14.90 -3.29
N ALA A 148 20.70 -14.13 -4.22
CA ALA A 148 22.15 -13.99 -4.33
C ALA A 148 22.75 -13.43 -3.03
N SER A 149 22.00 -12.54 -2.35
CA SER A 149 22.47 -11.88 -1.14
C SER A 149 22.73 -12.81 0.06
N TYR A 150 22.22 -14.05 0.04
CA TYR A 150 22.50 -15.08 1.06
C TYR A 150 23.60 -16.07 0.65
N ILE A 151 24.27 -15.85 -0.48
CA ILE A 151 25.33 -16.73 -0.98
C ILE A 151 26.66 -15.99 -0.89
N LYS A 152 27.60 -16.53 -0.12
CA LYS A 152 29.00 -16.08 -0.09
C LYS A 152 29.81 -16.69 -1.23
N GLY A 153 30.79 -15.93 -1.71
CA GLY A 153 31.68 -16.34 -2.79
C GLY A 153 31.20 -15.97 -4.20
N ILE A 154 30.12 -15.21 -4.35
CA ILE A 154 29.71 -14.63 -5.64
C ILE A 154 30.59 -13.41 -5.94
N GLN A 155 31.26 -13.41 -7.11
CA GLN A 155 31.85 -12.20 -7.67
C GLN A 155 30.89 -11.54 -8.67
N ILE A 156 30.73 -10.23 -8.58
CA ILE A 156 29.86 -9.43 -9.44
C ILE A 156 30.74 -8.42 -10.18
N ASN A 157 30.63 -8.37 -11.51
CA ASN A 157 31.29 -7.36 -12.35
C ASN A 157 30.68 -5.97 -12.17
N GLU A 158 31.33 -4.94 -12.71
CA GLU A 158 30.82 -3.55 -12.70
C GLU A 158 29.41 -3.42 -13.34
N ASP A 159 29.06 -4.31 -14.28
CA ASP A 159 27.74 -4.37 -14.93
C ASP A 159 26.66 -5.12 -14.12
N GLY A 160 26.99 -5.58 -12.90
CA GLY A 160 26.05 -6.31 -12.04
C GLY A 160 25.87 -7.79 -12.41
N GLU A 161 26.65 -8.31 -13.35
CA GLU A 161 26.63 -9.72 -13.75
C GLU A 161 27.55 -10.58 -12.88
N ILE A 162 27.14 -11.83 -12.62
CA ILE A 162 27.91 -12.76 -11.78
C ILE A 162 29.03 -13.38 -12.61
N VAL A 163 30.27 -13.14 -12.17
CA VAL A 163 31.46 -13.71 -12.77
C VAL A 163 31.64 -15.13 -12.27
N LYS A 164 31.97 -16.05 -13.19
CA LYS A 164 32.37 -17.42 -12.83
C LYS A 164 33.47 -17.36 -11.78
N THR A 165 33.14 -17.77 -10.57
CA THR A 165 34.06 -17.72 -9.44
C THR A 165 34.67 -19.10 -9.25
N SER A 166 36.00 -19.17 -9.08
CA SER A 166 36.75 -20.38 -8.72
C SER A 166 36.65 -20.73 -7.23
N THR A 167 35.93 -19.91 -6.45
CA THR A 167 35.69 -20.08 -5.01
C THR A 167 34.43 -20.91 -4.75
N LYS A 168 34.48 -21.74 -3.70
CA LYS A 168 33.33 -22.55 -3.26
C LYS A 168 32.20 -21.64 -2.78
N LEU A 169 31.03 -21.74 -3.39
CA LEU A 169 29.82 -21.03 -2.98
C LEU A 169 29.17 -21.72 -1.77
N TYR A 170 28.74 -20.95 -0.78
CA TYR A 170 28.03 -21.46 0.39
C TYR A 170 27.06 -20.40 0.95
N LEU A 171 26.16 -20.81 1.85
CA LEU A 171 25.21 -19.90 2.48
C LEU A 171 25.89 -19.00 3.50
N ASP A 172 25.48 -17.73 3.53
CA ASP A 172 25.90 -16.78 4.54
C ASP A 172 25.06 -16.93 5.83
N GLU A 173 25.40 -17.93 6.64
CA GLU A 173 24.69 -18.26 7.89
C GLU A 173 24.70 -17.09 8.90
N ASP A 174 25.78 -16.30 8.93
CA ASP A 174 25.89 -15.17 9.85
C ASP A 174 24.90 -14.06 9.48
N LYS A 175 24.78 -13.76 8.18
CA LYS A 175 23.78 -12.82 7.68
C LYS A 175 22.36 -13.30 7.94
N ILE A 176 22.09 -14.60 7.77
CA ILE A 176 20.78 -15.18 8.09
C ILE A 176 20.44 -14.97 9.57
N ARG A 177 21.40 -15.27 10.46
CA ARG A 177 21.24 -15.11 11.91
C ARG A 177 21.10 -13.65 12.33
N GLU A 178 21.78 -12.72 11.66
CA GLU A 178 21.59 -11.28 11.89
C GLU A 178 20.18 -10.85 11.47
N GLU A 179 19.75 -11.20 10.25
CA GLU A 179 18.48 -10.75 9.70
C GLU A 179 17.25 -11.32 10.40
N GLU A 180 17.39 -12.50 11.01
CA GLU A 180 16.38 -13.15 11.85
C GLU A 180 16.04 -12.35 13.11
N GLN A 181 17.00 -11.62 13.68
CA GLN A 181 16.77 -10.80 14.88
C GLN A 181 15.78 -9.65 14.64
N TYR A 182 15.67 -9.21 13.38
CA TYR A 182 14.80 -8.12 12.99
C TYR A 182 13.41 -8.58 12.51
N ASP A 183 13.11 -9.88 12.59
CA ASP A 183 11.77 -10.37 12.27
C ASP A 183 10.74 -9.76 13.20
N GLY A 184 9.60 -9.37 12.63
CA GLY A 184 8.50 -8.76 13.36
C GLY A 184 8.68 -7.27 13.62
N TYR A 185 9.91 -6.75 13.57
CA TYR A 185 10.16 -5.33 13.72
C TYR A 185 9.88 -4.56 12.44
N TYR A 186 9.21 -3.43 12.61
CA TYR A 186 8.93 -2.47 11.57
C TYR A 186 9.30 -1.07 12.04
N ALA A 187 9.87 -0.26 11.16
CA ALA A 187 10.31 1.08 11.48
C ALA A 187 9.66 2.11 10.54
N ILE A 188 9.18 3.19 11.13
CA ILE A 188 8.64 4.36 10.46
C ILE A 188 9.47 5.57 10.86
N ILE A 189 9.79 6.43 9.90
CA ILE A 189 10.36 7.76 10.11
C ILE A 189 9.37 8.82 9.67
N THR A 190 9.30 9.94 10.38
CA THR A 190 8.35 11.01 10.04
C THR A 190 8.79 12.39 10.50
N SER A 191 8.35 13.41 9.77
CA SER A 191 8.41 14.82 10.16
C SER A 191 7.35 15.22 11.19
N GLU A 192 6.33 14.39 11.42
CA GLU A 192 5.21 14.69 12.33
C GLU A 192 5.63 14.44 13.79
N LEU A 193 6.45 15.34 14.34
CA LEU A 193 7.08 15.15 15.66
C LEU A 193 6.08 15.10 16.83
N ASP A 194 5.01 15.90 16.74
CA ASP A 194 4.01 16.07 17.79
C ASP A 194 2.87 15.04 17.74
N ARG A 195 2.71 14.33 16.61
CA ARG A 195 1.65 13.32 16.46
C ARG A 195 1.95 12.09 17.32
N SER A 196 0.88 11.47 17.82
CA SER A 196 1.01 10.25 18.62
C SER A 196 1.53 9.08 17.78
N ASP A 197 2.21 8.12 18.42
CA ASP A 197 2.74 6.94 17.73
C ASP A 197 1.62 6.11 17.10
N CYS A 198 0.49 5.97 17.81
CA CYS A 198 -0.69 5.24 17.35
C CYS A 198 -1.27 5.86 16.07
N GLU A 199 -1.41 7.19 16.03
CA GLU A 199 -1.94 7.90 14.87
C GLU A 199 -1.03 7.73 13.64
N ILE A 200 0.29 7.83 13.82
CA ILE A 200 1.25 7.65 12.73
C ILE A 200 1.22 6.21 12.21
N ILE A 201 1.15 5.21 13.10
CA ILE A 201 1.03 3.81 12.73
C ILE A 201 -0.28 3.57 11.96
N GLU A 202 -1.39 4.17 12.38
CA GLU A 202 -2.68 4.05 11.69
C GLU A 202 -2.67 4.71 10.32
N ILE A 203 -2.11 5.92 10.19
CA ILE A 203 -1.93 6.60 8.89
C ILE A 203 -1.08 5.72 7.97
N TYR A 204 0.01 5.15 8.48
CA TYR A 204 0.86 4.23 7.71
C TYR A 204 0.12 2.96 7.32
N HIS A 205 -0.65 2.38 8.25
CA HIS A 205 -1.43 1.17 7.98
C HIS A 205 -2.40 1.41 6.82
N ASN A 206 -3.06 2.56 6.79
CA ASN A 206 -3.97 2.95 5.70
C ASN A 206 -3.33 3.00 4.30
N LEU A 207 -2.00 2.89 4.17
CA LEU A 207 -1.32 2.71 2.88
C LEU A 207 -1.82 1.47 2.12
N TRP A 208 -2.28 0.42 2.80
CA TRP A 208 -2.84 -0.78 2.15
C TRP A 208 -4.06 -0.45 1.26
N LYS A 209 -4.84 0.59 1.60
CA LYS A 209 -5.98 1.05 0.77
C LYS A 209 -5.52 1.52 -0.61
N ILE A 210 -4.28 1.98 -0.73
CA ILE A 210 -3.67 2.34 -2.02
C ILE A 210 -3.36 1.06 -2.81
N GLU A 211 -2.78 0.04 -2.18
CA GLU A 211 -2.55 -1.25 -2.85
C GLU A 211 -3.86 -1.86 -3.34
N GLU A 212 -4.90 -1.81 -2.52
CA GLU A 212 -6.24 -2.27 -2.88
C GLU A 212 -6.78 -1.48 -4.08
N THR A 213 -6.66 -0.16 -4.07
CA THR A 213 -7.03 0.71 -5.19
C THR A 213 -6.30 0.32 -6.48
N PHE A 214 -5.01 0.01 -6.41
CA PHE A 214 -4.25 -0.48 -7.55
C PHE A 214 -4.70 -1.86 -8.02
N LYS A 215 -5.06 -2.75 -7.10
CA LYS A 215 -5.60 -4.08 -7.44
C LYS A 215 -6.92 -3.89 -8.20
N ILE A 216 -7.86 -3.12 -7.66
CA ILE A 216 -9.15 -2.83 -8.32
C ILE A 216 -8.96 -2.20 -9.70
N SER A 217 -8.11 -1.18 -9.80
CA SER A 217 -7.81 -0.52 -11.07
C SER A 217 -7.33 -1.51 -12.13
N LYS A 218 -6.48 -2.46 -11.75
CA LYS A 218 -5.89 -3.44 -12.68
C LYS A 218 -6.81 -4.62 -12.97
N SER A 219 -7.39 -5.26 -11.95
CA SER A 219 -8.19 -6.47 -12.12
C SER A 219 -9.62 -6.16 -12.55
N GLU A 220 -10.26 -5.19 -11.90
CA GLU A 220 -11.68 -4.91 -12.06
C GLU A 220 -11.94 -3.91 -13.18
N LEU A 221 -11.13 -2.85 -13.24
CA LEU A 221 -11.30 -1.76 -14.21
C LEU A 221 -10.42 -1.91 -15.44
N ARG A 222 -9.53 -2.93 -15.45
CA ARG A 222 -8.66 -3.27 -16.57
C ARG A 222 -7.87 -2.07 -17.11
N THR A 223 -7.35 -1.21 -16.24
CA THR A 223 -6.39 -0.16 -16.65
C THR A 223 -5.16 -0.76 -17.34
N ARG A 224 -4.89 -2.06 -17.12
CA ARG A 224 -3.92 -2.87 -17.85
C ARG A 224 -4.48 -4.28 -18.05
N PRO A 225 -4.23 -4.94 -19.20
CA PRO A 225 -3.52 -4.43 -20.38
C PRO A 225 -4.34 -3.40 -21.18
N ILE A 226 -3.65 -2.50 -21.86
CA ILE A 226 -4.25 -1.44 -22.69
C ILE A 226 -4.28 -1.96 -24.13
N TYR A 227 -5.47 -2.07 -24.72
CA TYR A 227 -5.67 -2.59 -26.08
C TYR A 227 -5.82 -1.50 -27.15
N VAL A 228 -5.56 -0.25 -26.77
CA VAL A 228 -5.59 0.93 -27.65
C VAL A 228 -4.19 1.51 -27.80
N SER A 229 -3.88 2.06 -28.98
CA SER A 229 -2.53 2.53 -29.33
C SER A 229 -2.40 4.05 -29.48
N LEU A 230 -3.50 4.75 -29.81
CA LEU A 230 -3.49 6.21 -29.94
C LEU A 230 -3.47 6.86 -28.55
N GLU A 231 -2.62 7.89 -28.38
CA GLU A 231 -2.46 8.61 -27.11
C GLU A 231 -3.81 9.08 -26.54
N ALA A 232 -4.63 9.75 -27.34
CA ALA A 232 -5.97 10.19 -26.93
C ALA A 232 -6.88 9.04 -26.48
N HIS A 233 -6.78 7.86 -27.09
CA HIS A 233 -7.57 6.69 -26.67
C HIS A 233 -7.03 6.10 -25.37
N ILE A 234 -5.71 6.11 -25.19
CA ILE A 234 -5.05 5.68 -23.94
C ILE A 234 -5.50 6.59 -22.79
N GLU A 235 -5.46 7.91 -23.00
CA GLU A 235 -5.94 8.90 -22.03
C GLU A 235 -7.43 8.71 -21.70
N ALA A 236 -8.28 8.54 -22.71
CA ALA A 236 -9.71 8.30 -22.51
C ALA A 236 -9.99 7.01 -21.73
N HIS A 237 -9.24 5.94 -21.99
CA HIS A 237 -9.31 4.68 -21.22
C HIS A 237 -8.95 4.92 -19.76
N PHE A 238 -7.80 5.54 -19.50
CA PHE A 238 -7.37 5.85 -18.15
C PHE A 238 -8.35 6.75 -17.39
N LEU A 239 -8.87 7.79 -18.05
CA LEU A 239 -9.86 8.68 -17.47
C LEU A 239 -11.14 7.92 -17.10
N SER A 240 -11.64 7.08 -18.01
CA SER A 240 -12.84 6.27 -17.77
C SER A 240 -12.67 5.32 -16.59
N CYS A 241 -11.53 4.63 -16.52
CA CYS A 241 -11.18 3.80 -15.37
C CYS A 241 -11.06 4.61 -14.08
N PHE A 242 -10.44 5.79 -14.12
CA PHE A 242 -10.29 6.65 -12.95
C PHE A 242 -11.64 7.15 -12.43
N VAL A 243 -12.54 7.58 -13.31
CA VAL A 243 -13.90 7.99 -12.92
C VAL A 243 -14.68 6.81 -12.33
N ALA A 244 -14.59 5.62 -12.93
CA ALA A 244 -15.22 4.42 -12.39
C ALA A 244 -14.69 4.08 -10.99
N LEU A 245 -13.37 4.16 -10.80
CA LEU A 245 -12.72 3.94 -9.49
C LEU A 245 -13.21 4.94 -8.45
N LEU A 246 -13.27 6.22 -8.81
CA LEU A 246 -13.76 7.29 -7.92
C LEU A 246 -15.20 7.02 -7.50
N LEU A 247 -16.08 6.65 -8.44
CA LEU A 247 -17.47 6.32 -8.15
C LEU A 247 -17.59 5.11 -7.20
N ILE A 248 -16.79 4.06 -7.43
CA ILE A 248 -16.76 2.87 -6.55
C ILE A 248 -16.30 3.25 -5.13
N ARG A 249 -15.26 4.09 -5.00
CA ARG A 249 -14.77 4.54 -3.69
C ARG A 249 -15.76 5.44 -2.97
N ILE A 250 -16.44 6.34 -3.69
CA ILE A 250 -17.52 7.16 -3.11
C ILE A 250 -18.66 6.26 -2.63
N LEU A 251 -19.02 5.23 -3.41
CA LEU A 251 -20.06 4.28 -3.05
C LEU A 251 -19.70 3.51 -1.77
N GLU A 252 -18.49 2.94 -1.71
CA GLU A 252 -17.96 2.25 -0.55
C GLU A 252 -17.94 3.15 0.71
N LEU A 253 -17.47 4.40 0.57
CA LEU A 253 -17.47 5.37 1.67
C LEU A 253 -18.89 5.62 2.18
N ARG A 254 -19.85 5.88 1.29
CA ARG A 254 -21.26 6.10 1.69
C ARG A 254 -21.86 4.87 2.37
N MET A 255 -21.60 3.67 1.84
CA MET A 255 -22.09 2.43 2.43
C MET A 255 -21.54 2.18 3.84
N ASN A 256 -20.25 2.43 4.04
CA ASN A 256 -19.61 2.26 5.33
C ASN A 256 -19.97 3.38 6.32
N GLN A 257 -20.11 4.64 5.90
CA GLN A 257 -20.54 5.74 6.77
C GLN A 257 -21.90 5.50 7.43
N VAL A 258 -22.89 5.05 6.63
CA VAL A 258 -24.24 4.75 7.13
C VAL A 258 -24.24 3.57 8.11
N THR A 259 -23.32 2.62 7.93
CA THR A 259 -23.21 1.41 8.76
C THR A 259 -22.46 1.68 10.07
N LEU A 260 -21.37 2.47 10.00
CA LEU A 260 -20.58 2.90 11.15
C LEU A 260 -21.37 3.81 12.10
N SER A 261 -22.29 4.63 11.56
CA SER A 261 -23.19 5.45 12.38
C SER A 261 -24.18 4.64 13.24
N LYS A 262 -24.34 3.34 12.95
CA LYS A 262 -25.29 2.44 13.62
C LYS A 262 -24.64 1.38 14.51
N THR A 263 -23.32 1.22 14.43
CA THR A 263 -22.62 0.10 15.08
C THR A 263 -21.45 0.64 15.91
N SER A 264 -21.29 0.17 17.14
CA SER A 264 -20.19 0.59 18.04
C SER A 264 -18.81 0.08 17.63
N ASN A 265 -18.73 -0.83 16.65
CA ASN A 265 -17.47 -1.30 16.06
C ASN A 265 -17.08 -0.43 14.86
N GLN A 266 -15.88 0.13 14.91
CA GLN A 266 -15.32 1.05 13.91
C GLN A 266 -14.76 0.35 12.66
N THR A 267 -15.20 -0.88 12.34
CA THR A 267 -14.70 -1.61 11.17
C THR A 267 -15.63 -1.42 9.96
N PRO A 268 -15.08 -1.11 8.76
CA PRO A 268 -15.88 -1.03 7.55
C PRO A 268 -16.51 -2.41 7.26
N LYS A 269 -17.81 -2.41 6.97
CA LYS A 269 -18.59 -3.63 6.72
C LYS A 269 -18.43 -4.14 5.30
N PHE A 270 -18.21 -3.24 4.35
CA PHE A 270 -18.19 -3.57 2.91
C PHE A 270 -16.86 -3.17 2.29
N SER A 271 -16.25 -4.05 1.52
CA SER A 271 -15.10 -3.72 0.67
C SER A 271 -15.53 -3.35 -0.75
N ALA A 272 -14.73 -2.53 -1.43
CA ALA A 272 -14.95 -2.21 -2.83
C ALA A 272 -15.02 -3.45 -3.75
N PHE A 273 -14.28 -4.52 -3.45
CA PHE A 273 -14.34 -5.76 -4.23
C PHE A 273 -15.69 -6.46 -4.13
N GLU A 274 -16.23 -6.60 -2.92
CA GLU A 274 -17.54 -7.22 -2.70
C GLU A 274 -18.64 -6.38 -3.36
N ILE A 275 -18.55 -5.04 -3.26
CA ILE A 275 -19.51 -4.14 -3.90
C ILE A 275 -19.52 -4.33 -5.43
N ILE A 276 -18.35 -4.40 -6.05
CA ILE A 276 -18.22 -4.63 -7.50
C ILE A 276 -18.83 -5.99 -7.88
N ASP A 277 -18.51 -7.05 -7.13
CA ASP A 277 -19.00 -8.40 -7.43
C ASP A 277 -20.53 -8.49 -7.32
N SER A 278 -21.10 -7.98 -6.23
CA SER A 278 -22.56 -7.96 -6.04
C SER A 278 -23.27 -7.17 -7.14
N ILE A 279 -22.75 -6.00 -7.52
CA ILE A 279 -23.33 -5.18 -8.60
C ILE A 279 -23.26 -5.90 -9.95
N ARG A 280 -22.16 -6.61 -10.25
CA ARG A 280 -22.04 -7.40 -11.48
C ARG A 280 -23.02 -8.56 -11.53
N ASN A 281 -23.26 -9.21 -10.39
CA ASN A 281 -24.18 -10.34 -10.29
C ASN A 281 -25.64 -9.90 -10.31
N TYR A 282 -25.93 -8.64 -9.94
CA TYR A 282 -27.27 -8.03 -10.01
C TYR A 282 -27.73 -7.79 -11.46
N THR A 283 -28.14 -8.87 -12.11
CA THR A 283 -28.61 -8.91 -13.50
C THR A 283 -30.08 -9.32 -13.58
N CYS A 284 -30.71 -9.05 -14.73
CA CYS A 284 -32.08 -9.48 -15.00
C CYS A 284 -32.24 -10.08 -16.40
N SER A 285 -33.26 -10.92 -16.57
CA SER A 285 -33.64 -11.48 -17.87
C SER A 285 -35.10 -11.18 -18.19
N SER A 286 -35.40 -10.99 -19.47
CA SER A 286 -36.78 -10.83 -19.94
C SER A 286 -37.53 -12.14 -19.82
N ILE A 287 -38.74 -12.11 -19.23
CA ILE A 287 -39.61 -13.29 -19.06
C ILE A 287 -40.92 -13.18 -19.84
N GLY A 288 -41.10 -12.11 -20.61
CA GLY A 288 -42.29 -11.86 -21.41
C GLY A 288 -42.32 -10.43 -21.94
N GLU A 289 -43.47 -10.00 -22.47
CA GLU A 289 -43.63 -8.60 -22.88
C GLU A 289 -43.60 -7.68 -21.66
N ASN A 290 -42.59 -6.80 -21.61
CA ASN A 290 -42.41 -5.77 -20.59
C ASN A 290 -42.09 -6.24 -19.16
N PHE A 291 -41.78 -7.51 -18.90
CA PHE A 291 -41.41 -7.99 -17.56
C PHE A 291 -39.99 -8.57 -17.51
N TYR A 292 -39.29 -8.24 -16.44
CA TYR A 292 -37.92 -8.66 -16.16
C TYR A 292 -37.83 -9.36 -14.81
N ASN A 293 -37.12 -10.49 -14.77
CA ASN A 293 -36.81 -11.26 -13.57
C ASN A 293 -35.36 -10.97 -13.13
N PHE A 294 -35.18 -10.50 -11.89
CA PHE A 294 -33.90 -10.25 -11.24
C PHE A 294 -33.48 -11.48 -10.45
N HIS A 295 -32.31 -12.04 -10.77
CA HIS A 295 -31.92 -13.37 -10.30
C HIS A 295 -31.05 -13.38 -9.05
N TYR A 296 -30.53 -12.21 -8.64
CA TYR A 296 -29.52 -12.11 -7.60
C TYR A 296 -29.90 -11.06 -6.56
N ILE A 297 -29.72 -11.41 -5.29
CA ILE A 297 -29.81 -10.50 -4.16
C ILE A 297 -28.90 -10.98 -3.04
N ASP A 298 -28.21 -10.04 -2.42
CA ASP A 298 -27.40 -10.25 -1.24
C ASP A 298 -27.52 -9.06 -0.27
N ASP A 299 -26.76 -9.10 0.81
CA ASP A 299 -26.76 -8.04 1.83
C ASP A 299 -26.28 -6.69 1.27
N ILE A 300 -25.42 -6.70 0.26
CA ILE A 300 -24.89 -5.50 -0.39
C ILE A 300 -25.97 -4.83 -1.23
N ILE A 301 -26.63 -5.58 -2.11
CA ILE A 301 -27.75 -5.08 -2.93
C ILE A 301 -28.89 -4.56 -2.04
N GLN A 302 -29.20 -5.25 -0.94
CA GLN A 302 -30.19 -4.77 0.02
C GLN A 302 -29.75 -3.47 0.70
N SER A 303 -28.47 -3.36 1.06
CA SER A 303 -27.92 -2.16 1.70
C SER A 303 -27.91 -0.97 0.74
N LEU A 304 -27.53 -1.20 -0.53
CA LEU A 304 -27.62 -0.20 -1.61
C LEU A 304 -29.05 0.29 -1.77
N GLY A 305 -30.02 -0.62 -1.81
CA GLY A 305 -31.42 -0.24 -1.94
C GLY A 305 -31.91 0.67 -0.81
N LYS A 306 -31.48 0.41 0.43
CA LYS A 306 -31.77 1.26 1.59
C LYS A 306 -31.09 2.64 1.49
N ILE A 307 -29.81 2.69 1.10
CA ILE A 307 -29.03 3.93 1.04
C ILE A 307 -29.56 4.89 -0.03
N PHE A 308 -29.93 4.35 -1.19
CA PHE A 308 -30.43 5.16 -2.31
C PHE A 308 -31.95 5.28 -2.34
N GLU A 309 -32.65 4.70 -1.36
CA GLU A 309 -34.12 4.66 -1.31
C GLU A 309 -34.72 4.09 -2.60
N ILE A 310 -34.13 3.01 -3.08
CA ILE A 310 -34.56 2.22 -4.24
C ILE A 310 -34.83 0.81 -3.74
N ASP A 311 -36.04 0.33 -3.91
CA ASP A 311 -36.30 -1.10 -3.72
C ASP A 311 -35.53 -1.88 -4.80
N LEU A 312 -34.51 -2.65 -4.42
CA LEU A 312 -33.75 -3.52 -5.32
C LEU A 312 -34.09 -5.00 -5.10
N SER A 313 -34.94 -5.34 -4.12
CA SER A 313 -35.24 -6.73 -3.76
C SER A 313 -36.38 -7.34 -4.58
N LYS A 314 -37.15 -6.50 -5.29
CA LYS A 314 -38.26 -6.99 -6.12
C LYS A 314 -37.75 -7.87 -7.26
N LYS A 315 -38.06 -9.17 -7.14
CA LYS A 315 -37.72 -10.22 -8.11
C LYS A 315 -38.27 -9.94 -9.52
N TYR A 316 -39.49 -9.41 -9.64
CA TYR A 316 -40.12 -9.12 -10.94
C TYR A 316 -40.40 -7.63 -11.09
N ARG A 317 -39.91 -7.01 -12.16
CA ARG A 317 -40.21 -5.60 -12.47
C ARG A 317 -40.72 -5.45 -13.89
N SER A 318 -41.68 -4.57 -14.07
CA SER A 318 -42.09 -4.11 -15.38
C SER A 318 -41.08 -3.12 -15.96
N ARG A 319 -41.01 -3.01 -17.29
CA ARG A 319 -40.20 -2.01 -17.99
C ARG A 319 -40.53 -0.58 -17.54
N GLY A 320 -41.81 -0.31 -17.25
CA GLY A 320 -42.28 0.99 -16.75
C GLY A 320 -41.71 1.34 -15.38
N GLU A 321 -41.66 0.37 -14.46
CA GLU A 321 -41.06 0.56 -13.13
C GLU A 321 -39.55 0.79 -13.22
N ILE A 322 -38.84 0.02 -14.06
CA ILE A 322 -37.40 0.22 -14.27
C ILE A 322 -37.13 1.63 -14.81
N LYS A 323 -37.91 2.09 -15.81
CA LYS A 323 -37.81 3.46 -16.34
C LYS A 323 -38.07 4.52 -15.27
N LYS A 324 -39.04 4.32 -14.37
CA LYS A 324 -39.32 5.25 -13.26
C LYS A 324 -38.13 5.36 -12.30
N ILE A 325 -37.49 4.23 -11.97
CA ILE A 325 -36.28 4.21 -11.11
C ILE A 325 -35.15 5.01 -11.77
N ILE A 326 -34.87 4.74 -13.05
CA ILE A 326 -33.82 5.46 -13.80
C ILE A 326 -34.15 6.96 -13.88
N ALA A 327 -35.41 7.34 -14.08
CA ALA A 327 -35.83 8.73 -14.14
C ALA A 327 -35.68 9.45 -12.78
N LYS A 328 -35.96 8.76 -11.67
CA LYS A 328 -35.76 9.30 -10.31
C LYS A 328 -34.27 9.58 -10.05
N ALA A 329 -33.38 8.71 -10.52
CA ALA A 329 -31.93 8.86 -10.32
C ALA A 329 -31.27 9.97 -11.16
N LYS A 330 -31.97 10.53 -12.16
CA LYS A 330 -31.48 11.65 -12.98
C LYS A 330 -31.78 13.04 -12.40
N LYS A 331 -32.65 13.09 -11.39
CA LYS A 331 -32.98 14.31 -10.65
C LYS A 331 -32.08 14.41 -9.43
#